data_AF-A0A143PJJ2-F1
#
_entry.id   AF-A0A143PJJ2-F1
#
_cell.length_a   1.000
_cell.length_b   1.000
_cell.length_c   1.000
_cell.angle_alpha   90.00
_cell.angle_beta   90.00
_cell.angle_gamma   90.00
#
_symmetry.space_group_name_H-M   'P 1'
#
loop_
_entity.id
_entity.type
_entity.pdbx_description
1 polymer ?
#
loop_
_entity_poly.entity_id
_entity_poly.type
_entity_poly.pdbx_seq_one_letter_code
_entity_poly.pdbx_strand_id
1 'polypeptide(L)'
;MIAQDRKPQLNTRADQPFRFLGVPTTLRATHETTGGAFGLVENSAMPPGFGSPYHVHHREDESFYVIEGEVAFVVDGQWHYAGPGSFVHGPRDIPHGFAVIGTRPARMLLLATPGGFEQFVLALRTPFDTTPEPPDMAALMAAAARHGVDILGPLPDMPDDLRGGRDDARADIDRLRATHIAALTANDAAGWTAIFADDAVQLPPVGAVNTGTAAIGAFNERFMAMFAVSSFNITPMGLEVHGDVAIEHGDYNIVLTPHGAPAGMSDSGKYITTYRRNDAGAWLITRDGWTSTLRPPADA
;
A
#
# COMPACT_ATOMS: atom_id res chain seq x y z
N MET A 1 -12.65 -25.95 -37.17
CA MET A 1 -14.05 -26.07 -36.69
C MET A 1 -14.10 -25.28 -35.38
N ILE A 2 -14.58 -24.04 -35.41
CA ILE A 2 -14.66 -23.17 -34.23
C ILE A 2 -15.72 -23.78 -33.32
N ALA A 3 -15.33 -24.16 -32.09
CA ALA A 3 -16.20 -24.80 -31.12
C ALA A 3 -17.47 -23.96 -30.91
N GLN A 4 -18.62 -24.63 -30.95
CA GLN A 4 -19.92 -24.00 -30.73
C GLN A 4 -19.95 -23.31 -29.35
N ASP A 5 -20.45 -22.06 -29.33
CA ASP A 5 -20.85 -21.22 -28.17
C ASP A 5 -19.84 -20.39 -27.35
N ARG A 6 -18.59 -20.21 -27.77
CA ARG A 6 -17.72 -19.19 -27.12
C ARG A 6 -17.97 -17.79 -27.68
N LYS A 7 -18.69 -16.94 -26.94
CA LYS A 7 -18.92 -15.53 -27.27
C LYS A 7 -18.01 -14.61 -26.43
N PRO A 8 -17.39 -13.58 -27.01
CA PRO A 8 -16.65 -12.59 -26.24
C PRO A 8 -17.59 -11.87 -25.26
N GLN A 9 -17.07 -11.53 -24.08
CA GLN A 9 -17.83 -10.86 -23.03
C GLN A 9 -17.12 -9.59 -22.59
N LEU A 10 -17.91 -8.56 -22.28
CA LEU A 10 -17.47 -7.33 -21.65
C LEU A 10 -18.37 -7.09 -20.45
N ASN A 11 -17.77 -7.05 -19.27
CA ASN A 11 -18.39 -6.51 -18.06
C ASN A 11 -17.46 -5.41 -17.51
N THR A 12 -18.04 -4.47 -16.79
CA THR A 12 -17.37 -3.27 -16.27
C THR A 12 -17.67 -3.13 -14.77
N ARG A 13 -17.24 -2.04 -14.15
CA ARG A 13 -17.67 -1.74 -12.76
C ARG A 13 -19.09 -1.18 -12.67
N ALA A 14 -19.75 -0.93 -13.80
CA ALA A 14 -21.16 -0.50 -13.81
C ALA A 14 -22.14 -1.66 -13.58
N ASP A 15 -21.69 -2.90 -13.73
CA ASP A 15 -22.50 -4.08 -13.41
C ASP A 15 -22.81 -4.12 -11.92
N GLN A 16 -24.08 -4.34 -11.58
CA GLN A 16 -24.52 -4.35 -10.19
C GLN A 16 -23.91 -5.57 -9.47
N PRO A 17 -23.11 -5.39 -8.41
CA PRO A 17 -22.59 -6.50 -7.63
C PRO A 17 -23.72 -7.18 -6.84
N PHE A 18 -23.43 -8.38 -6.35
CA PHE A 18 -24.16 -9.00 -5.23
C PHE A 18 -23.24 -9.08 -4.01
N ARG A 19 -23.69 -9.70 -2.91
CA ARG A 19 -22.83 -9.99 -1.75
C ARG A 19 -22.52 -11.47 -1.64
N PHE A 20 -21.26 -11.78 -1.36
CA PHE A 20 -20.80 -13.11 -0.96
C PHE A 20 -20.04 -12.96 0.36
N LEU A 21 -20.49 -13.67 1.40
CA LEU A 21 -19.98 -13.50 2.77
C LEU A 21 -19.98 -12.02 3.23
N GLY A 22 -21.00 -11.26 2.83
CA GLY A 22 -21.14 -9.84 3.15
C GLY A 22 -20.33 -8.88 2.26
N VAL A 23 -19.44 -9.39 1.41
CA VAL A 23 -18.54 -8.59 0.57
C VAL A 23 -19.14 -8.32 -0.82
N PRO A 24 -19.09 -7.07 -1.32
CA PRO A 24 -19.44 -6.75 -2.70
C PRO A 24 -18.65 -7.60 -3.71
N THR A 25 -19.37 -8.36 -4.52
CA THR A 25 -18.83 -9.41 -5.38
C THR A 25 -19.39 -9.31 -6.79
N THR A 26 -18.52 -9.41 -7.79
CA THR A 26 -18.87 -9.47 -9.21
C THR A 26 -18.22 -10.70 -9.85
N LEU A 27 -18.97 -11.48 -10.62
CA LEU A 27 -18.40 -12.54 -11.44
C LEU A 27 -17.93 -11.95 -12.76
N ARG A 28 -16.62 -11.93 -12.96
CA ARG A 28 -15.98 -11.46 -14.19
C ARG A 28 -15.99 -12.51 -15.29
N ALA A 29 -15.86 -13.78 -14.91
CA ALA A 29 -16.01 -14.93 -15.78
C ALA A 29 -16.52 -16.14 -14.98
N THR A 30 -17.23 -17.06 -15.63
CA THR A 30 -17.74 -18.29 -15.02
C THR A 30 -17.33 -19.51 -15.84
N HIS A 31 -17.54 -20.71 -15.29
CA HIS A 31 -17.37 -21.96 -16.00
C HIS A 31 -18.09 -21.94 -17.37
N GLU A 32 -19.33 -21.47 -17.43
CA GLU A 32 -20.10 -21.43 -18.68
C GLU A 32 -19.45 -20.48 -19.70
N THR A 33 -18.97 -19.32 -19.26
CA THR A 33 -18.46 -18.30 -20.17
C THR A 33 -17.05 -18.58 -20.69
N THR A 34 -16.27 -19.35 -19.93
CA THR A 34 -14.91 -19.76 -20.30
C THR A 34 -14.85 -21.16 -20.91
N GLY A 35 -15.99 -21.86 -20.98
CA GLY A 35 -16.04 -23.27 -21.35
C GLY A 35 -15.24 -24.15 -20.40
N GLY A 36 -15.33 -23.84 -19.11
CA GLY A 36 -14.72 -24.57 -17.99
C GLY A 36 -13.27 -24.24 -17.71
N ALA A 37 -12.63 -23.36 -18.49
CA ALA A 37 -11.20 -23.09 -18.36
C ALA A 37 -10.85 -22.39 -17.03
N PHE A 38 -11.68 -21.43 -16.62
CA PHE A 38 -11.51 -20.71 -15.34
C PHE A 38 -12.80 -20.04 -14.89
N GLY A 39 -12.91 -19.77 -13.59
CA GLY A 39 -13.84 -18.81 -13.00
C GLY A 39 -13.07 -17.59 -12.50
N LEU A 40 -13.61 -16.39 -12.64
CA LEU A 40 -12.98 -15.16 -12.16
C LEU A 40 -13.98 -14.35 -11.34
N VAL A 41 -13.68 -14.19 -10.06
CA VAL A 41 -14.48 -13.43 -9.09
C VAL A 41 -13.72 -12.16 -8.73
N GLU A 42 -14.42 -11.04 -8.60
CA GLU A 42 -13.87 -9.81 -8.04
C GLU A 42 -14.58 -9.49 -6.73
N ASN A 43 -13.81 -9.34 -5.65
CA ASN A 43 -14.26 -8.71 -4.41
C ASN A 43 -13.77 -7.26 -4.38
N SER A 44 -14.69 -6.29 -4.34
CA SER A 44 -14.36 -4.88 -4.63
C SER A 44 -14.28 -3.94 -3.43
N ALA A 45 -14.73 -4.36 -2.24
CA ALA A 45 -14.68 -3.55 -1.02
C ALA A 45 -14.71 -4.43 0.24
N MET A 46 -13.72 -5.31 0.40
CA MET A 46 -13.56 -6.10 1.62
C MET A 46 -13.14 -5.16 2.76
N PRO A 47 -13.89 -5.04 3.86
CA PRO A 47 -13.56 -4.09 4.92
C PRO A 47 -12.30 -4.52 5.70
N PRO A 48 -11.61 -3.57 6.38
CA PRO A 48 -10.55 -3.89 7.34
C PRO A 48 -10.98 -4.97 8.33
N GLY A 49 -10.10 -5.95 8.58
CA GLY A 49 -10.38 -7.07 9.46
C GLY A 49 -11.27 -8.17 8.86
N PHE A 50 -11.77 -8.01 7.63
CA PHE A 50 -12.41 -9.12 6.91
C PHE A 50 -11.39 -10.23 6.66
N GLY A 51 -11.82 -11.48 6.78
CA GLY A 51 -10.99 -12.63 6.42
C GLY A 51 -11.83 -13.78 5.89
N SER A 52 -11.22 -14.60 5.05
CA SER A 52 -11.82 -15.87 4.64
C SER A 52 -11.77 -16.87 5.79
N PRO A 53 -12.62 -17.91 5.77
CA PRO A 53 -12.31 -19.14 6.50
C PRO A 53 -10.97 -19.71 6.04
N TYR A 54 -10.31 -20.49 6.88
CA TYR A 54 -9.22 -21.35 6.45
C TYR A 54 -9.81 -22.57 5.75
N HIS A 55 -9.38 -22.85 4.52
CA HIS A 55 -10.07 -23.84 3.69
C HIS A 55 -9.15 -24.52 2.67
N VAL A 56 -9.65 -25.61 2.08
CA VAL A 56 -9.00 -26.39 1.03
C VAL A 56 -9.99 -26.57 -0.12
N HIS A 57 -9.53 -26.38 -1.36
CA HIS A 57 -10.26 -26.77 -2.57
C HIS A 57 -9.73 -28.10 -3.08
N HIS A 58 -10.61 -29.01 -3.47
CA HIS A 58 -10.24 -30.33 -4.01
C HIS A 58 -10.40 -30.43 -5.54
N ARG A 59 -10.95 -29.39 -6.17
CA ARG A 59 -11.25 -29.39 -7.61
C ARG A 59 -10.50 -28.31 -8.36
N GLU A 60 -10.38 -27.13 -7.77
CA GLU A 60 -9.76 -25.96 -8.35
C GLU A 60 -8.45 -25.62 -7.64
N ASP A 61 -7.47 -25.12 -8.40
CA ASP A 61 -6.43 -24.27 -7.83
C ASP A 61 -7.01 -22.84 -7.75
N GLU A 62 -6.71 -22.12 -6.67
CA GLU A 62 -7.20 -20.75 -6.45
C GLU A 62 -6.04 -19.76 -6.45
N SER A 63 -6.17 -18.67 -7.21
CA SER A 63 -5.14 -17.63 -7.29
C SER A 63 -5.74 -16.26 -7.05
N PHE A 64 -4.97 -15.41 -6.38
CA PHE A 64 -5.40 -14.10 -5.94
C PHE A 64 -4.52 -13.02 -6.60
N TYR A 65 -5.14 -11.94 -7.06
CA TYR A 65 -4.43 -10.76 -7.53
C TYR A 65 -4.97 -9.52 -6.82
N VAL A 66 -4.13 -8.92 -5.95
CA VAL A 66 -4.52 -7.76 -5.15
C VAL A 66 -4.48 -6.50 -6.01
N ILE A 67 -5.58 -5.77 -6.08
CA ILE A 67 -5.69 -4.52 -6.85
C ILE A 67 -5.60 -3.31 -5.91
N GLU A 68 -6.28 -3.34 -4.76
CA GLU A 68 -6.27 -2.25 -3.77
C GLU A 68 -6.27 -2.85 -2.35
N GLY A 69 -5.78 -2.08 -1.37
CA GLY A 69 -5.69 -2.48 0.03
C GLY A 69 -4.55 -3.47 0.30
N GLU A 70 -4.51 -3.97 1.53
CA GLU A 70 -3.43 -4.81 2.03
C GLU A 70 -4.00 -6.08 2.66
N VAL A 71 -3.50 -7.22 2.20
CA VAL A 71 -4.02 -8.54 2.55
C VAL A 71 -2.86 -9.40 3.02
N ALA A 72 -3.05 -10.12 4.11
CA ALA A 72 -2.17 -11.21 4.50
C ALA A 72 -2.79 -12.52 4.01
N PHE A 73 -2.00 -13.31 3.28
CA PHE A 73 -2.39 -14.66 2.85
C PHE A 73 -1.67 -15.69 3.69
N VAL A 74 -2.37 -16.76 4.04
CA VAL A 74 -1.76 -17.97 4.57
C VAL A 74 -1.92 -19.08 3.53
N VAL A 75 -0.82 -19.71 3.13
CA VAL A 75 -0.80 -20.85 2.19
C VAL A 75 0.16 -21.88 2.76
N ASP A 76 -0.28 -23.13 2.90
CA ASP A 76 0.52 -24.19 3.52
C ASP A 76 1.07 -23.81 4.92
N GLY A 77 0.27 -23.07 5.69
CA GLY A 77 0.65 -22.55 7.01
C GLY A 77 1.67 -21.40 7.00
N GLN A 78 2.14 -20.95 5.84
CA GLN A 78 3.06 -19.80 5.73
C GLN A 78 2.29 -18.51 5.44
N TRP A 79 2.58 -17.47 6.22
CA TRP A 79 1.96 -16.16 6.07
C TRP A 79 2.78 -15.25 5.14
N HIS A 80 2.07 -14.52 4.28
CA HIS A 80 2.63 -13.61 3.29
C HIS A 80 1.86 -12.29 3.27
N TYR A 81 2.58 -11.17 3.31
CA TYR A 81 2.02 -9.85 2.99
C TYR A 81 1.78 -9.72 1.49
N ALA A 82 0.64 -9.16 1.10
CA ALA A 82 0.28 -8.87 -0.28
C ALA A 82 -0.44 -7.51 -0.40
N GLY A 83 0.27 -6.52 -0.94
CA GLY A 83 -0.29 -5.23 -1.35
C GLY A 83 -0.69 -5.20 -2.84
N PRO A 84 -1.11 -4.05 -3.38
CA PRO A 84 -1.48 -3.92 -4.79
C PRO A 84 -0.41 -4.43 -5.76
N GLY A 85 -0.82 -5.20 -6.77
CA GLY A 85 0.08 -5.85 -7.74
C GLY A 85 0.63 -7.21 -7.32
N SER A 86 0.35 -7.65 -6.08
CA SER A 86 0.77 -8.97 -5.61
C SER A 86 -0.10 -10.07 -6.21
N PHE A 87 0.54 -11.17 -6.60
CA PHE A 87 -0.09 -12.42 -7.00
C PHE A 87 0.20 -13.50 -5.96
N VAL A 88 -0.83 -14.22 -5.51
CA VAL A 88 -0.70 -15.35 -4.58
C VAL A 88 -1.40 -16.56 -5.20
N HIS A 89 -0.79 -17.73 -5.12
CA HIS A 89 -1.33 -18.97 -5.67
C HIS A 89 -1.49 -20.00 -4.56
N GLY A 90 -2.72 -20.47 -4.35
CA GLY A 90 -3.08 -21.59 -3.49
C GLY A 90 -3.42 -22.82 -4.34
N PRO A 91 -2.49 -23.78 -4.49
CA PRO A 91 -2.78 -25.02 -5.20
C PRO A 91 -3.94 -25.79 -4.56
N ARG A 92 -4.66 -26.57 -5.36
CA ARG A 92 -5.63 -27.55 -4.85
C ARG A 92 -4.98 -28.47 -3.81
N ASP A 93 -5.79 -28.97 -2.89
CA ASP A 93 -5.39 -29.84 -1.78
C ASP A 93 -4.41 -29.20 -0.77
N ILE A 94 -4.00 -27.94 -0.97
CA ILE A 94 -3.18 -27.17 -0.04
C ILE A 94 -4.06 -26.15 0.70
N PRO A 95 -4.12 -26.22 2.04
CA PRO A 95 -4.89 -25.27 2.84
C PRO A 95 -4.43 -23.82 2.66
N HIS A 96 -5.40 -22.91 2.52
CA HIS A 96 -5.13 -21.49 2.41
C HIS A 96 -6.28 -20.62 2.97
N GLY A 97 -5.98 -19.33 3.13
CA GLY A 97 -6.92 -18.31 3.51
C GLY A 97 -6.28 -16.93 3.50
N PHE A 98 -7.06 -15.88 3.78
CA PHE A 98 -6.54 -14.52 3.79
C PHE A 98 -7.28 -13.63 4.80
N ALA A 99 -6.64 -12.53 5.18
CA ALA A 99 -7.24 -11.46 5.98
C ALA A 99 -6.83 -10.08 5.45
N VAL A 100 -7.76 -9.14 5.43
CA VAL A 100 -7.49 -7.72 5.18
C VAL A 100 -6.86 -7.13 6.43
N ILE A 101 -5.56 -6.84 6.34
CA ILE A 101 -4.75 -6.31 7.44
C ILE A 101 -4.62 -4.79 7.40
N GLY A 102 -4.86 -4.17 6.24
CA GLY A 102 -4.80 -2.72 6.06
C GLY A 102 -5.95 -1.97 6.71
N THR A 103 -5.80 -0.65 6.82
CA THR A 103 -6.80 0.25 7.43
C THR A 103 -7.90 0.69 6.46
N ARG A 104 -7.76 0.36 5.17
CA ARG A 104 -8.71 0.68 4.10
C ARG A 104 -9.26 -0.59 3.48
N PRO A 105 -10.44 -0.53 2.84
CA PRO A 105 -11.00 -1.68 2.14
C PRO A 105 -10.05 -2.24 1.08
N ALA A 106 -9.99 -3.56 0.97
CA ALA A 106 -9.22 -4.25 -0.05
C ALA A 106 -10.09 -4.67 -1.24
N ARG A 107 -9.43 -4.78 -2.39
CA ARG A 107 -10.02 -5.21 -3.66
C ARG A 107 -9.10 -6.18 -4.35
N MET A 108 -9.62 -7.33 -4.77
CA MET A 108 -8.82 -8.36 -5.44
C MET A 108 -9.65 -9.20 -6.41
N LEU A 109 -8.93 -9.85 -7.31
CA LEU A 109 -9.46 -10.93 -8.15
C LEU A 109 -9.15 -12.28 -7.50
N LEU A 110 -10.11 -13.20 -7.55
CA LEU A 110 -9.95 -14.62 -7.25
C LEU A 110 -10.19 -15.40 -8.54
N LEU A 111 -9.17 -16.11 -9.00
CA LEU A 111 -9.18 -16.95 -10.19
C LEU A 111 -9.18 -18.40 -9.74
N ALA A 112 -10.19 -19.16 -10.16
CA ALA A 112 -10.28 -20.60 -9.95
C ALA A 112 -10.01 -21.35 -11.25
N THR A 113 -9.14 -22.35 -11.23
CA THR A 113 -8.81 -23.20 -12.40
C THR A 113 -8.87 -24.69 -12.05
N PRO A 114 -9.71 -25.50 -12.74
CA PRO A 114 -10.73 -25.12 -13.73
C PRO A 114 -11.85 -24.23 -13.14
N GLY A 115 -12.76 -23.72 -13.97
CA GLY A 115 -13.92 -22.98 -13.48
C GLY A 115 -14.94 -23.87 -12.77
N GLY A 116 -15.72 -23.31 -11.84
CA GLY A 116 -16.73 -24.04 -11.07
C GLY A 116 -16.92 -23.51 -9.65
N PHE A 117 -15.87 -22.92 -9.06
CA PHE A 117 -15.92 -22.29 -7.74
C PHE A 117 -16.99 -21.19 -7.65
N GLU A 118 -17.22 -20.44 -8.72
CA GLU A 118 -18.24 -19.39 -8.74
C GLU A 118 -19.67 -19.91 -8.49
N GLN A 119 -19.92 -21.21 -8.67
CA GLN A 119 -21.21 -21.81 -8.32
C GLN A 119 -21.42 -21.86 -6.80
N PHE A 120 -20.35 -22.08 -6.03
CA PHE A 120 -20.39 -21.95 -4.57
C PHE A 120 -20.67 -20.51 -4.14
N VAL A 121 -20.00 -19.55 -4.79
CA VAL A 121 -20.22 -18.11 -4.58
C VAL A 121 -21.69 -17.73 -4.86
N LEU A 122 -22.26 -18.24 -5.96
CA LEU A 122 -23.66 -18.01 -6.33
C LEU A 122 -24.64 -18.68 -5.37
N ALA A 123 -24.33 -19.87 -4.85
CA ALA A 123 -25.18 -20.59 -3.92
C ALA A 123 -25.37 -19.86 -2.59
N LEU A 124 -24.42 -18.99 -2.22
CA LEU A 124 -24.41 -18.21 -0.97
C LEU A 124 -24.63 -16.71 -1.20
N ARG A 125 -25.01 -16.30 -2.40
CA ARG A 125 -25.20 -14.88 -2.72
C ARG A 125 -26.36 -14.28 -1.95
N THR A 126 -26.19 -13.05 -1.50
CA THR A 126 -27.28 -12.19 -1.00
C THR A 126 -27.38 -10.91 -1.83
N PRO A 127 -28.55 -10.24 -1.85
CA PRO A 127 -28.69 -8.97 -2.57
C PRO A 127 -27.69 -7.91 -2.08
N PHE A 128 -27.29 -6.99 -2.95
CA PHE A 128 -26.30 -5.97 -2.59
C PHE A 128 -26.80 -4.95 -1.55
N ASP A 129 -28.08 -4.60 -1.64
CA ASP A 129 -28.70 -3.54 -0.83
C ASP A 129 -29.10 -4.01 0.58
N THR A 130 -28.81 -5.26 0.95
CA THR A 130 -29.06 -5.77 2.30
C THR A 130 -27.84 -5.54 3.21
N THR A 131 -28.10 -5.24 4.48
CA THR A 131 -27.07 -5.21 5.53
C THR A 131 -26.41 -6.59 5.65
N PRO A 132 -25.06 -6.69 5.62
CA PRO A 132 -24.38 -7.95 5.86
C PRO A 132 -24.68 -8.51 7.25
N GLU A 133 -25.12 -9.76 7.30
CA GLU A 133 -25.24 -10.53 8.54
C GLU A 133 -24.11 -11.56 8.61
N PRO A 134 -23.69 -11.98 9.81
CA PRO A 134 -22.77 -13.11 9.96
C PRO A 134 -23.31 -14.35 9.22
N PRO A 135 -22.46 -15.10 8.50
CA PRO A 135 -22.91 -16.27 7.77
C PRO A 135 -23.42 -17.38 8.72
N ASP A 136 -24.47 -18.07 8.31
CA ASP A 136 -24.83 -19.36 8.92
C ASP A 136 -23.73 -20.37 8.61
N MET A 137 -22.92 -20.69 9.62
CA MET A 137 -21.77 -21.56 9.47
C MET A 137 -22.15 -22.98 9.05
N ALA A 138 -23.30 -23.50 9.49
CA ALA A 138 -23.73 -24.83 9.10
C ALA A 138 -24.14 -24.86 7.62
N ALA A 139 -24.90 -23.86 7.17
CA ALA A 139 -25.27 -23.71 5.77
C ALA A 139 -24.03 -23.47 4.87
N LEU A 140 -23.09 -22.65 5.33
CA LEU A 140 -21.83 -22.36 4.65
C LEU A 140 -20.99 -23.63 4.45
N MET A 141 -20.75 -24.40 5.51
CA MET A 141 -19.99 -25.66 5.43
C MET A 141 -20.69 -26.69 4.53
N ALA A 142 -22.02 -26.81 4.64
CA ALA A 142 -22.78 -27.72 3.79
C ALA A 142 -22.74 -27.31 2.30
N ALA A 143 -22.75 -26.01 2.01
CA ALA A 143 -22.54 -25.50 0.66
C ALA A 143 -21.12 -25.79 0.17
N ALA A 144 -20.10 -25.45 0.97
CA ALA A 144 -18.69 -25.65 0.62
C ALA A 144 -18.41 -27.11 0.23
N ALA A 145 -18.85 -28.07 1.06
CA ALA A 145 -18.67 -29.49 0.80
C ALA A 145 -19.28 -29.97 -0.52
N ARG A 146 -20.47 -29.46 -0.92
CA ARG A 146 -21.09 -29.80 -2.22
C ARG A 146 -20.26 -29.34 -3.41
N HIS A 147 -19.47 -28.29 -3.21
CA HIS A 147 -18.62 -27.69 -4.24
C HIS A 147 -17.15 -28.16 -4.15
N GLY A 148 -16.83 -29.12 -3.27
CA GLY A 148 -15.47 -29.65 -3.15
C GLY A 148 -14.53 -28.74 -2.35
N VAL A 149 -15.09 -27.93 -1.45
CA VAL A 149 -14.36 -27.06 -0.53
C VAL A 149 -14.56 -27.54 0.89
N ASP A 150 -13.46 -27.80 1.59
CA ASP A 150 -13.45 -28.13 3.01
C ASP A 150 -13.06 -26.90 3.83
N ILE A 151 -13.95 -26.45 4.72
CA ILE A 151 -13.66 -25.37 5.67
C ILE A 151 -13.05 -25.99 6.92
N LEU A 152 -11.80 -25.63 7.20
CA LEU A 152 -11.02 -26.14 8.32
C LEU A 152 -11.23 -25.35 9.62
N GLY A 153 -11.85 -24.18 9.54
CA GLY A 153 -12.18 -23.33 10.69
C GLY A 153 -11.66 -21.89 10.55
N PRO A 154 -11.33 -21.21 11.66
CA PRO A 154 -10.73 -19.88 11.61
C PRO A 154 -9.32 -19.94 11.00
N LEU A 155 -8.83 -18.78 10.58
CA LEU A 155 -7.43 -18.63 10.17
C LEU A 155 -6.48 -19.00 11.32
N PRO A 156 -5.31 -19.59 11.02
CA PRO A 156 -4.27 -19.81 12.02
C PRO A 156 -3.79 -18.48 12.63
N ASP A 157 -3.04 -18.55 13.73
CA ASP A 157 -2.50 -17.34 14.35
C ASP A 157 -1.55 -16.61 13.39
N MET A 158 -1.86 -15.33 13.13
CA MET A 158 -1.05 -14.46 12.29
C MET A 158 0.13 -13.90 13.10
N PRO A 159 1.35 -13.88 12.52
CA PRO A 159 2.50 -13.18 13.05
C PRO A 159 2.22 -11.69 13.31
N ASP A 160 2.79 -11.15 14.39
CA ASP A 160 2.51 -9.77 14.81
C ASP A 160 3.04 -8.71 13.83
N ASP A 161 4.09 -9.02 13.08
CA ASP A 161 4.68 -8.13 12.06
C ASP A 161 3.78 -7.94 10.82
N LEU A 162 2.76 -8.78 10.65
CA LEU A 162 1.75 -8.64 9.59
C LEU A 162 0.48 -7.94 10.08
N ARG A 163 0.30 -7.74 11.38
CA ARG A 163 -0.90 -7.10 11.94
C ARG A 163 -0.88 -5.59 11.68
N GLY A 164 -2.00 -5.06 11.21
CA GLY A 164 -2.21 -3.60 11.06
C GLY A 164 -1.86 -3.01 9.70
N GLY A 165 -1.39 -3.83 8.74
CA GLY A 165 -1.05 -3.37 7.40
C GLY A 165 0.22 -2.50 7.38
N ARG A 166 0.71 -2.18 6.18
CA ARG A 166 1.80 -1.23 5.94
C ARG A 166 1.28 0.15 5.50
N ASP A 167 -0.03 0.39 5.61
CA ASP A 167 -0.69 1.70 5.53
C ASP A 167 -0.22 2.68 6.65
N ASP A 168 0.65 2.24 7.58
CA ASP A 168 1.39 3.10 8.51
C ASP A 168 2.38 4.04 7.79
N ALA A 169 2.72 3.79 6.52
CA ALA A 169 3.66 4.59 5.74
C ALA A 169 3.36 6.10 5.81
N ARG A 170 2.09 6.50 5.74
CA ARG A 170 1.72 7.92 5.85
C ARG A 170 2.03 8.46 7.24
N ALA A 171 1.65 7.75 8.29
CA ALA A 171 1.91 8.16 9.67
C ALA A 171 3.41 8.16 10.00
N ASP A 172 4.18 7.21 9.45
CA ASP A 172 5.64 7.17 9.56
C ASP A 172 6.30 8.34 8.85
N ILE A 173 5.88 8.63 7.61
CA ILE A 173 6.41 9.76 6.84
C ILE A 173 6.03 11.08 7.52
N ASP A 174 4.83 11.19 8.09
CA ASP A 174 4.43 12.34 8.90
C ASP A 174 5.32 12.51 10.13
N ARG A 175 5.68 11.41 10.82
CA ARG A 175 6.66 11.42 11.93
C ARG A 175 8.05 11.83 11.47
N LEU A 176 8.56 11.25 10.38
CA LEU A 176 9.86 11.59 9.81
C LEU A 176 9.92 13.06 9.40
N ARG A 177 8.84 13.60 8.81
CA ARG A 177 8.71 15.02 8.48
C ARG A 177 8.72 15.90 9.74
N ALA A 178 8.04 15.49 10.80
CA ALA A 178 8.09 16.20 12.07
C ALA A 178 9.52 16.21 12.65
N THR A 179 10.26 15.10 12.55
CA THR A 179 11.68 15.03 12.91
C THR A 179 12.54 15.95 12.05
N HIS A 180 12.29 16.01 10.74
CA HIS A 180 12.97 16.93 9.82
C HIS A 180 12.75 18.40 10.24
N ILE A 181 11.50 18.78 10.49
CA ILE A 181 11.13 20.13 10.93
C ILE A 181 11.81 20.47 12.25
N ALA A 182 11.78 19.53 13.21
CA ALA A 182 12.38 19.71 14.52
C ALA A 182 13.91 19.89 14.42
N ALA A 183 14.60 19.09 13.60
CA ALA A 183 16.03 19.18 13.42
C ALA A 183 16.47 20.55 12.87
N LEU A 184 15.82 21.05 11.80
CA LEU A 184 16.17 22.38 11.28
C LEU A 184 15.85 23.47 12.31
N THR A 185 14.68 23.44 12.94
CA THR A 185 14.29 24.46 13.92
C THR A 185 15.21 24.47 15.16
N ALA A 186 15.73 23.30 15.54
CA ALA A 186 16.72 23.16 16.62
C ALA A 186 18.16 23.50 16.18
N ASN A 187 18.39 23.84 14.91
CA ASN A 187 19.72 24.07 14.32
C ASN A 187 20.64 22.83 14.45
N ASP A 188 20.04 21.64 14.40
CA ASP A 188 20.71 20.35 14.57
C ASP A 188 21.06 19.72 13.22
N ALA A 189 22.28 19.98 12.75
CA ALA A 189 22.80 19.40 11.51
C ALA A 189 22.90 17.86 11.56
N ALA A 190 23.18 17.28 12.74
CA ALA A 190 23.32 15.84 12.88
C ALA A 190 21.95 15.15 12.82
N GLY A 191 20.96 15.68 13.55
CA GLY A 191 19.57 15.23 13.48
C GLY A 191 18.97 15.38 12.08
N TRP A 192 19.32 16.45 11.35
CA TRP A 192 18.90 16.61 9.95
C TRP A 192 19.56 15.59 9.03
N THR A 193 20.80 15.19 9.29
CA THR A 193 21.48 14.16 8.48
C THR A 193 20.94 12.75 8.78
N ALA A 194 20.53 12.50 10.03
CA ALA A 194 20.08 11.18 10.50
C ALA A 194 18.77 10.67 9.86
N ILE A 195 17.98 11.56 9.24
CA ILE A 195 16.74 11.16 8.54
C ILE A 195 16.97 10.67 7.10
N PHE A 196 18.21 10.72 6.61
CA PHE A 196 18.57 10.25 5.27
C PHE A 196 19.06 8.79 5.29
N ALA A 197 18.78 8.07 4.20
CA ALA A 197 19.39 6.77 3.94
C ALA A 197 20.87 6.92 3.58
N ASP A 198 21.67 5.87 3.81
CA ASP A 198 23.12 5.88 3.54
C ASP A 198 23.46 6.20 2.07
N ASP A 199 22.60 5.78 1.13
CA ASP A 199 22.71 5.98 -0.32
C ASP A 199 21.93 7.22 -0.82
N ALA A 200 21.52 8.11 0.08
CA ALA A 200 20.66 9.22 -0.27
C ALA A 200 21.34 10.26 -1.16
N VAL A 201 20.53 11.05 -1.88
CA VAL A 201 21.01 12.17 -2.71
C VAL A 201 20.20 13.41 -2.38
N GLN A 202 20.89 14.49 -2.04
CA GLN A 202 20.31 15.79 -1.75
C GLN A 202 20.67 16.77 -2.89
N LEU A 203 19.65 17.45 -3.42
CA LEU A 203 19.72 18.32 -4.59
C LEU A 203 19.34 19.76 -4.18
N PRO A 204 20.28 20.53 -3.61
CA PRO A 204 20.02 21.92 -3.27
C PRO A 204 19.77 22.77 -4.52
N PRO A 205 19.01 23.88 -4.40
CA PRO A 205 18.66 24.75 -5.54
C PRO A 205 19.87 25.43 -6.18
N VAL A 206 20.95 25.59 -5.42
CA VAL A 206 22.23 26.15 -5.89
C VAL A 206 23.37 25.27 -5.37
N GLY A 207 24.35 25.01 -6.23
CA GLY A 207 25.55 24.26 -5.89
C GLY A 207 25.55 22.82 -6.42
N ALA A 208 26.43 21.99 -5.86
CA ALA A 208 26.60 20.60 -6.26
C ALA A 208 25.57 19.69 -5.57
N VAL A 209 25.27 18.58 -6.24
CA VAL A 209 24.50 17.46 -5.67
C VAL A 209 25.34 16.77 -4.58
N ASN A 210 24.72 16.51 -3.42
CA ASN A 210 25.36 15.78 -2.32
C ASN A 210 24.90 14.32 -2.35
N THR A 211 25.83 13.36 -2.40
CA THR A 211 25.52 11.91 -2.44
C THR A 211 26.10 11.20 -1.21
N GLY A 212 25.26 10.45 -0.52
CA GLY A 212 25.56 9.75 0.72
C GLY A 212 25.55 10.64 1.96
N THR A 213 25.32 10.03 3.12
CA THR A 213 25.17 10.72 4.42
C THR A 213 26.40 11.56 4.80
N ALA A 214 27.61 11.17 4.39
CA ALA A 214 28.81 11.96 4.63
C ALA A 214 28.79 13.31 3.88
N ALA A 215 28.43 13.32 2.59
CA ALA A 215 28.39 14.56 1.80
C ALA A 215 27.20 15.45 2.22
N ILE A 216 26.05 14.82 2.49
CA ILE A 216 24.84 15.50 2.98
C ILE A 216 25.12 16.12 4.35
N GLY A 217 25.73 15.38 5.28
CA GLY A 217 26.10 15.90 6.60
C GLY A 217 27.04 17.09 6.52
N ALA A 218 28.07 17.02 5.67
CA ALA A 218 28.98 18.14 5.46
C ALA A 218 28.25 19.38 4.87
N PHE A 219 27.25 19.19 4.00
CA PHE A 219 26.42 20.31 3.53
C PHE A 219 25.56 20.89 4.66
N ASN A 220 24.88 20.05 5.42
CA ASN A 220 24.01 20.43 6.53
C ASN A 220 24.79 21.20 7.61
N GLU A 221 25.99 20.75 7.96
CA GLU A 221 26.89 21.45 8.91
C GLU A 221 27.30 22.83 8.39
N ARG A 222 27.71 22.93 7.11
CA ARG A 222 28.04 24.23 6.50
C ARG A 222 26.84 25.17 6.49
N PHE A 223 25.65 24.66 6.22
CA PHE A 223 24.42 25.43 6.25
C PHE A 223 24.17 26.01 7.66
N MET A 224 24.25 25.18 8.70
CA MET A 224 24.05 25.62 10.10
C MET A 224 25.18 26.53 10.60
N ALA A 225 26.39 26.40 10.06
CA ALA A 225 27.50 27.31 10.34
C ALA A 225 27.33 28.71 9.70
N MET A 226 26.47 28.84 8.68
CA MET A 226 26.17 30.12 8.03
C MET A 226 24.89 30.77 8.54
N PHE A 227 23.88 29.97 8.85
CA PHE A 227 22.54 30.44 9.19
C PHE A 227 22.02 29.80 10.47
N ALA A 228 21.31 30.60 11.27
CA ALA A 228 20.38 30.09 12.26
C ALA A 228 18.97 30.00 11.66
N VAL A 229 18.29 28.87 11.83
CA VAL A 229 16.89 28.68 11.45
C VAL A 229 15.99 29.10 12.60
N SER A 230 15.15 30.10 12.36
CA SER A 230 14.18 30.61 13.35
C SER A 230 12.80 29.97 13.20
N SER A 231 12.46 29.54 11.98
CA SER A 231 11.26 28.74 11.72
C SER A 231 11.44 27.95 10.43
N PHE A 232 10.86 26.76 10.39
CA PHE A 232 10.79 25.93 9.19
C PHE A 232 9.46 25.19 9.17
N ASN A 233 8.75 25.25 8.05
CA ASN A 233 7.47 24.61 7.86
C ASN A 233 7.45 23.89 6.51
N ILE A 234 6.90 22.69 6.50
CA ILE A 234 6.64 21.90 5.29
C ILE A 234 5.12 21.72 5.18
N THR A 235 4.57 21.97 4.00
CA THR A 235 3.15 21.79 3.67
C THR A 235 3.02 20.75 2.56
N PRO A 236 2.79 19.48 2.91
CA PRO A 236 2.62 18.40 1.92
C PRO A 236 1.36 18.63 1.09
N MET A 237 1.48 18.42 -0.22
CA MET A 237 0.36 18.52 -1.16
C MET A 237 -0.05 17.16 -1.73
N GLY A 238 0.89 16.22 -1.84
CA GLY A 238 0.60 14.86 -2.29
C GLY A 238 1.62 13.87 -1.74
N LEU A 239 1.14 12.66 -1.44
CA LEU A 239 1.97 11.52 -1.03
C LEU A 239 1.47 10.26 -1.75
N GLU A 240 2.33 9.69 -2.56
CA GLU A 240 2.14 8.43 -3.28
C GLU A 240 2.99 7.34 -2.61
N VAL A 241 2.39 6.19 -2.30
CA VAL A 241 3.08 5.07 -1.63
C VAL A 241 3.01 3.84 -2.54
N HIS A 242 4.17 3.26 -2.80
CA HIS A 242 4.39 2.10 -3.66
C HIS A 242 5.23 1.06 -2.91
N GLY A 243 4.58 0.25 -2.08
CA GLY A 243 5.25 -0.76 -1.27
C GLY A 243 6.20 -0.13 -0.24
N ASP A 244 7.50 -0.34 -0.43
CA ASP A 244 8.58 0.19 0.41
C ASP A 244 9.11 1.56 -0.06
N VAL A 245 8.55 2.13 -1.13
CA VAL A 245 8.92 3.45 -1.66
C VAL A 245 7.74 4.42 -1.52
N ALA A 246 8.04 5.67 -1.21
CA ALA A 246 7.04 6.74 -1.22
C ALA A 246 7.58 8.00 -1.88
N ILE A 247 6.70 8.80 -2.47
CA ILE A 247 7.03 10.06 -3.15
C ILE A 247 6.11 11.14 -2.58
N GLU A 248 6.69 12.18 -2.01
CA GLU A 248 5.97 13.35 -1.51
C GLU A 248 6.38 14.60 -2.29
N HIS A 249 5.43 15.50 -2.50
CA HIS A 249 5.70 16.85 -2.95
C HIS A 249 4.85 17.86 -2.19
N GLY A 250 5.32 19.10 -2.15
CA GLY A 250 4.58 20.20 -1.55
C GLY A 250 5.38 21.49 -1.53
N ASP A 251 4.99 22.38 -0.63
CA ASP A 251 5.65 23.66 -0.40
C ASP A 251 6.40 23.68 0.93
N TYR A 252 7.41 24.53 1.05
CA TYR A 252 8.06 24.86 2.31
C TYR A 252 8.17 26.36 2.51
N ASN A 253 8.30 26.77 3.77
CA ASN A 253 8.68 28.12 4.16
C ASN A 253 9.73 28.03 5.27
N ILE A 254 10.77 28.85 5.19
CA ILE A 254 11.86 28.89 6.17
C ILE A 254 12.25 30.33 6.47
N VAL A 255 12.60 30.61 7.72
CA VAL A 255 13.18 31.89 8.15
C VAL A 255 14.60 31.63 8.64
N LEU A 256 15.56 32.28 7.98
CA LEU A 256 16.99 32.12 8.19
C LEU A 256 17.60 33.42 8.68
N THR A 257 18.47 33.37 9.68
CA THR A 257 19.26 34.51 10.13
C THR A 257 20.73 34.21 9.87
N PRO A 258 21.40 34.90 8.92
CA PRO A 258 22.84 34.75 8.77
C PRO A 258 23.55 35.10 10.07
N HIS A 259 24.53 34.30 10.48
CA HIS A 259 25.31 34.62 11.67
C HIS A 259 26.03 35.95 11.49
N GLY A 260 25.85 36.87 12.45
CA GLY A 260 26.41 38.22 12.40
C GLY A 260 25.58 39.25 11.60
N ALA A 261 24.48 38.85 10.96
CA ALA A 261 23.55 39.80 10.33
C ALA A 261 22.57 40.42 11.35
N PRO A 262 22.12 41.67 11.13
CA PRO A 262 21.22 42.36 12.05
C PRO A 262 19.75 41.87 11.98
N ALA A 263 19.39 41.14 10.93
CA ALA A 263 18.03 40.65 10.71
C ALA A 263 18.02 39.35 9.92
N GLY A 264 16.96 38.55 10.11
CA GLY A 264 16.69 37.36 9.32
C GLY A 264 16.05 37.67 7.96
N MET A 265 16.04 36.65 7.11
CA MET A 265 15.40 36.61 5.80
C MET A 265 14.44 35.43 5.72
N SER A 266 13.38 35.58 4.92
CA SER A 266 12.46 34.48 4.64
C SER A 266 12.77 33.90 3.26
N ASP A 267 12.74 32.58 3.16
CA ASP A 267 12.72 31.84 1.90
C ASP A 267 11.50 30.91 1.86
N SER A 268 11.06 30.59 0.65
CA SER A 268 10.02 29.61 0.40
C SER A 268 10.24 28.94 -0.94
N GLY A 269 9.59 27.81 -1.15
CA GLY A 269 9.69 27.09 -2.42
C GLY A 269 8.90 25.80 -2.43
N LYS A 270 9.07 25.04 -3.52
CA LYS A 270 8.53 23.70 -3.69
C LYS A 270 9.59 22.65 -3.36
N TYR A 271 9.15 21.47 -2.97
CA TYR A 271 10.01 20.30 -2.78
C TYR A 271 9.42 19.04 -3.39
N ILE A 272 10.31 18.09 -3.66
CA ILE A 272 9.97 16.69 -3.88
C ILE A 272 10.94 15.83 -3.06
N THR A 273 10.39 14.89 -2.31
CA THR A 273 11.16 13.98 -1.46
C THR A 273 10.71 12.55 -1.74
N THR A 274 11.66 11.65 -1.98
CA THR A 274 11.39 10.22 -2.06
C THR A 274 11.88 9.53 -0.81
N TYR A 275 11.10 8.58 -0.30
CA TYR A 275 11.41 7.79 0.89
C TYR A 275 11.55 6.32 0.52
N ARG A 276 12.37 5.61 1.30
CA ARG A 276 12.42 4.15 1.25
C ARG A 276 12.37 3.58 2.67
N ARG A 277 11.59 2.52 2.88
CA ARG A 277 11.59 1.75 4.11
C ARG A 277 12.80 0.81 4.11
N ASN A 278 13.60 0.84 5.17
CA ASN A 278 14.72 -0.09 5.33
C ASN A 278 14.25 -1.45 5.90
N ASP A 279 15.17 -2.41 5.99
CA ASP A 279 14.88 -3.75 6.51
C ASP A 279 14.39 -3.75 7.98
N ALA A 280 14.73 -2.72 8.75
CA ALA A 280 14.25 -2.53 10.11
C ALA A 280 12.85 -1.88 10.18
N GLY A 281 12.21 -1.64 9.03
CA GLY A 281 10.88 -1.07 8.93
C GLY A 281 10.81 0.46 9.02
N ALA A 282 11.95 1.15 9.16
CA ALA A 282 12.02 2.61 9.28
C ALA A 282 12.06 3.29 7.90
N TRP A 283 11.27 4.34 7.73
CA TRP A 283 11.31 5.18 6.54
C TRP A 283 12.44 6.20 6.63
N LEU A 284 13.21 6.33 5.55
CA LEU A 284 14.32 7.26 5.42
C LEU A 284 14.21 8.02 4.09
N ILE A 285 14.70 9.25 4.07
CA ILE A 285 14.80 10.06 2.85
C ILE A 285 15.88 9.46 1.94
N THR A 286 15.51 9.16 0.70
CA THR A 286 16.44 8.67 -0.33
C THR A 286 16.78 9.74 -1.34
N ARG A 287 15.83 10.57 -1.77
CA ARG A 287 16.09 11.73 -2.64
C ARG A 287 15.37 12.93 -2.07
N ASP A 288 16.06 14.06 -2.02
CA ASP A 288 15.49 15.32 -1.53
C ASP A 288 15.91 16.46 -2.43
N GLY A 289 14.95 17.13 -3.06
CA GLY A 289 15.20 18.26 -3.94
C GLY A 289 14.19 19.36 -3.72
N TRP A 290 14.67 20.62 -3.69
CA TRP A 290 13.82 21.78 -3.47
C TRP A 290 14.26 22.98 -4.32
N THR A 291 13.30 23.87 -4.58
CA THR A 291 13.54 25.16 -5.25
C THR A 291 13.60 26.27 -4.21
N SER A 292 14.30 27.37 -4.45
CA SER A 292 14.28 28.56 -3.58
C SER A 292 13.66 29.75 -4.31
N THR A 293 12.97 30.63 -3.58
CA THR A 293 12.47 31.91 -4.10
C THR A 293 13.40 33.08 -3.78
N LEU A 294 14.37 32.90 -2.87
CA LEU A 294 15.51 33.80 -2.76
C LEU A 294 16.28 33.79 -4.08
N ARG A 295 16.28 34.94 -4.76
CA ARG A 295 17.09 35.12 -5.97
C ARG A 295 18.57 35.20 -5.59
N PRO A 296 19.49 34.63 -6.39
CA PRO A 296 20.90 34.99 -6.26
C PRO A 296 21.03 36.53 -6.36
N PRO A 297 21.96 37.16 -5.63
CA PRO A 297 22.19 38.59 -5.73
C PRO A 297 22.40 38.94 -7.22
N ALA A 298 21.67 39.96 -7.71
CA ALA A 298 21.84 40.43 -9.07
C ALA A 298 23.31 40.82 -9.24
N ASP A 299 23.94 40.35 -10.33
CA ASP A 299 25.32 40.71 -10.67
C ASP A 299 25.45 42.25 -10.64
N ALA A 300 26.32 42.74 -9.75
CA ALA A 300 26.61 44.16 -9.57
C ALA A 300 27.55 44.69 -10.66
#